data_AF-A0A2R2WC21-F1
#
_entry.id   AF-A0A2R2WC21-F1
#
_cell.length_a   1.000
_cell.length_b   1.000
_cell.length_c   1.000
_cell.angle_alpha   90.00
_cell.angle_beta   90.00
_cell.angle_gamma   90.00
#
_symmetry.space_group_name_H-M   'P 1'
#
loop_
_entity.id
_entity.type
_entity.pdbx_description
1 polymer ?
#
loop_
_entity_poly.entity_id
_entity_poly.type
_entity_poly.pdbx_seq_one_letter_code
_entity_poly.pdbx_strand_id
1 'polypeptide(L)'
;MSAPSAGRRAAETGTATLHIDWTLCDGRGLCTELLPELLERDEWGYPLARRGDASSRSDVAVPARLTEAARDAVALCPRAALRLRGGS
;
A
#
# COMPACT_ATOMS: atom_id res chain seq x y z
N MET A 1 -31.07 25.51 -4.36
CA MET A 1 -31.43 24.12 -3.93
C MET A 1 -30.19 23.48 -3.34
N SER A 2 -30.41 22.71 -2.28
CA SER A 2 -29.51 22.29 -1.20
C SER A 2 -28.20 21.57 -1.58
N ALA A 3 -27.18 21.73 -0.74
CA ALA A 3 -26.10 20.76 -0.46
C ALA A 3 -26.54 19.85 0.75
N PRO A 4 -25.93 18.67 1.11
CA PRO A 4 -24.48 18.41 1.16
C PRO A 4 -23.91 16.96 0.94
N SER A 5 -22.58 16.90 0.81
CA SER A 5 -21.59 15.86 1.21
C SER A 5 -21.52 14.46 0.56
N ALA A 6 -20.40 14.18 -0.14
CA ALA A 6 -19.71 12.89 -0.08
C ALA A 6 -18.36 13.12 0.66
N GLY A 7 -18.28 12.57 1.86
CA GLY A 7 -17.34 13.01 2.89
C GLY A 7 -15.87 12.96 2.49
N ARG A 8 -15.12 13.88 3.08
CA ARG A 8 -13.92 13.50 3.83
C ARG A 8 -14.27 12.27 4.69
N ARG A 9 -14.20 11.06 4.14
CA ARG A 9 -13.86 9.92 4.99
C ARG A 9 -12.55 10.35 5.58
N ALA A 10 -12.55 10.59 6.89
CA ALA A 10 -11.36 10.89 7.65
C ALA A 10 -10.26 10.03 7.05
N ALA A 11 -9.21 10.68 6.54
CA ALA A 11 -8.00 9.98 6.17
C ALA A 11 -7.72 9.07 7.37
N GLU A 12 -7.97 7.77 7.19
CA GLU A 12 -7.60 6.75 8.15
C GLU A 12 -6.13 6.98 8.30
N THR A 13 -5.78 7.65 9.40
CA THR A 13 -4.48 8.24 9.58
C THR A 13 -3.54 7.06 9.56
N GLY A 14 -2.76 6.95 8.49
CA GLY A 14 -1.91 5.81 8.25
C GLY A 14 -0.99 5.69 9.45
N THR A 15 -1.19 4.64 10.26
CA THR A 15 -0.33 4.36 11.41
C THR A 15 1.01 3.82 10.93
N ALA A 16 1.06 3.31 9.70
CA ALA A 16 2.23 2.77 9.06
C ALA A 16 2.27 3.15 7.57
N THR A 17 3.46 3.02 6.99
CA THR A 17 3.77 3.24 5.58
C THR A 17 4.45 1.98 5.05
N LEU A 18 3.90 1.39 3.99
CA LEU A 18 4.54 0.31 3.25
C LEU A 18 5.48 0.92 2.22
N HIS A 19 6.77 0.67 2.39
CA HIS A 19 7.81 1.08 1.45
C HIS A 19 8.14 -0.05 0.47
N ILE A 20 8.23 0.27 -0.81
CA ILE A 20 8.59 -0.63 -1.91
C ILE A 20 9.97 -0.23 -2.44
N ASP A 21 10.93 -1.15 -2.33
CA ASP A 21 12.25 -1.04 -2.94
C ASP A 21 12.22 -1.57 -4.38
N TRP A 22 12.15 -0.64 -5.33
CA TRP A 22 12.09 -0.92 -6.77
C TRP A 22 13.35 -1.58 -7.32
N THR A 23 14.49 -1.48 -6.63
CA THR A 23 15.73 -2.13 -7.09
C THR A 23 15.74 -3.62 -6.78
N LEU A 24 14.94 -4.07 -5.80
CA LEU A 24 14.80 -5.46 -5.40
C LEU A 24 13.53 -6.11 -5.95
N CYS A 25 12.47 -5.32 -6.13
CA CYS A 25 11.19 -5.77 -6.63
C CYS A 25 11.30 -6.29 -8.07
N ASP A 26 10.72 -7.46 -8.32
CA ASP A 26 10.73 -8.13 -9.63
C ASP A 26 9.31 -8.58 -10.03
N GLY A 27 8.29 -7.78 -9.69
CA GLY A 27 6.90 -7.99 -10.12
C GLY A 27 6.24 -9.30 -9.66
N ARG A 28 6.60 -9.84 -8.49
CA ARG A 28 6.11 -11.16 -8.03
C ARG A 28 4.64 -11.22 -7.62
N GLY A 29 4.00 -10.07 -7.41
CA GLY A 29 2.55 -9.96 -7.22
C GLY A 29 1.99 -10.37 -5.86
N LEU A 30 2.74 -11.02 -4.97
CA LEU A 30 2.17 -11.46 -3.68
C LEU A 30 1.64 -10.30 -2.82
N CYS A 31 2.30 -9.14 -2.85
CA CYS A 31 1.82 -7.95 -2.16
C CYS A 31 0.49 -7.42 -2.71
N THR A 32 0.24 -7.55 -4.01
CA THR A 32 -1.04 -7.12 -4.61
C THR A 32 -2.18 -8.07 -4.27
N GLU A 33 -1.87 -9.35 -4.03
CA GLU A 33 -2.85 -10.34 -3.56
C GLU A 33 -3.19 -10.17 -2.07
N LEU A 34 -2.20 -9.83 -1.24
CA LEU A 34 -2.37 -9.63 0.21
C LEU A 34 -2.94 -8.24 0.56
N LEU A 35 -2.66 -7.23 -0.26
CA LEU A 35 -3.10 -5.86 -0.07
C LEU A 35 -3.90 -5.32 -1.27
N PRO A 36 -4.96 -6.02 -1.72
CA PRO A 36 -5.71 -5.62 -2.92
C PRO A 36 -6.45 -4.30 -2.74
N GLU A 37 -6.64 -3.84 -1.50
CA GLU A 37 -7.21 -2.52 -1.20
C GLU A 37 -6.22 -1.36 -1.40
N LEU A 38 -4.91 -1.62 -1.24
CA LEU A 38 -3.86 -0.61 -1.33
C LEU A 38 -3.10 -0.66 -2.65
N LEU A 39 -2.93 -1.86 -3.20
CA LEU A 39 -2.13 -2.12 -4.38
C LEU A 39 -2.95 -2.80 -5.46
N GLU A 40 -2.66 -2.46 -6.69
CA GLU A 40 -3.01 -3.22 -7.87
C GLU A 40 -1.75 -3.61 -8.62
N ARG A 41 -1.91 -4.37 -9.70
CA ARG A 41 -0.81 -4.81 -10.54
C ARG A 41 -0.92 -4.12 -11.89
N ASP A 42 0.16 -3.48 -12.33
CA ASP A 42 0.22 -2.88 -13.64
C ASP A 42 0.38 -3.93 -14.76
N GLU A 43 0.45 -3.46 -16.01
CA GLU A 43 0.62 -4.30 -17.19
C GLU A 43 1.95 -5.08 -17.24
N TRP A 44 2.94 -4.66 -16.44
CA TRP A 44 4.25 -5.30 -16.35
C TRP A 44 4.39 -6.21 -15.11
N GLY A 45 3.35 -6.31 -14.29
CA GLY A 45 3.34 -7.13 -13.08
C GLY A 45 3.82 -6.42 -11.81
N TYR A 46 4.13 -5.13 -11.88
CA TYR A 46 4.62 -4.36 -10.74
C TYR A 46 3.48 -3.79 -9.90
N PRO A 47 3.69 -3.63 -8.58
CA PRO A 47 2.66 -3.10 -7.68
C PRO A 47 2.42 -1.61 -7.92
N LEU A 48 1.18 -1.21 -8.17
CA LEU A 48 0.75 0.19 -8.31
C LEU A 48 -0.16 0.56 -7.15
N ALA A 49 0.11 1.69 -6.47
CA ALA A 49 -0.74 2.15 -5.37
C ALA A 49 -2.12 2.62 -5.86
N ARG A 50 -3.19 2.04 -5.32
CA ARG A 50 -4.59 2.40 -5.66
C ARG A 50 -5.00 3.76 -5.10
N ARG A 51 -4.47 4.12 -3.93
CA ARG A 51 -4.77 5.37 -3.21
C ARG A 51 -3.51 5.88 -2.55
N GLY A 52 -3.21 7.16 -2.73
CA GLY A 52 -2.04 7.81 -2.16
C GLY A 52 -1.69 9.06 -2.94
N ASP A 53 -0.81 9.87 -2.36
CA ASP A 53 -0.12 10.92 -3.09
C ASP A 53 0.60 10.29 -4.30
N ALA A 54 0.23 10.71 -5.51
CA ALA A 54 0.85 10.23 -6.74
C ALA A 54 2.34 10.62 -6.84
N SER A 55 2.83 11.51 -5.97
CA SER A 55 4.24 11.91 -5.92
C SER A 55 5.13 10.84 -5.30
N SER A 56 4.62 9.93 -4.46
CA SER A 56 5.40 8.82 -3.91
C SER A 56 4.86 7.46 -4.34
N ARG A 57 5.44 6.91 -5.42
CA ARG A 57 5.22 5.52 -5.84
C ARG A 57 5.80 4.50 -4.87
N SER A 58 6.80 4.89 -4.09
CA SER A 58 7.53 3.99 -3.21
C SER A 58 6.92 3.85 -1.83
N ASP A 59 6.14 4.84 -1.36
CA ASP A 59 5.62 4.87 0.01
C ASP A 59 4.09 4.91 -0.01
N VAL A 60 3.47 3.80 0.40
CA VAL A 60 2.01 3.63 0.41
C VAL A 60 1.51 3.72 1.84
N ALA A 61 0.59 4.65 2.11
CA ALA A 61 -0.03 4.76 3.43
C ALA A 61 -0.85 3.51 3.75
N VAL A 62 -0.60 2.92 4.92
CA VAL A 62 -1.29 1.71 5.41
C VAL A 62 -2.26 2.11 6.53
N PRO A 63 -3.57 1.99 6.31
CA PRO A 63 -4.57 2.12 7.36
C PRO A 63 -4.36 1.10 8.47
N ALA A 64 -4.71 1.44 9.71
CA ALA A 64 -4.54 0.54 10.86
C ALA A 64 -5.12 -0.86 10.62
N ARG A 65 -6.32 -0.95 10.01
CA ARG A 65 -7.00 -2.22 9.67
C ARG A 65 -6.22 -3.14 8.71
N LEU A 66 -5.28 -2.59 7.94
CA LEU A 66 -4.48 -3.34 6.95
C LEU A 66 -3.04 -3.58 7.43
N THR A 67 -2.71 -3.22 8.66
CA THR A 67 -1.35 -3.33 9.19
C THR A 67 -0.88 -4.79 9.27
N GLU A 68 -1.75 -5.73 9.68
CA GLU A 68 -1.39 -7.15 9.74
C GLU A 68 -1.14 -7.73 8.34
N ALA A 69 -2.05 -7.50 7.40
CA ALA A 69 -1.86 -7.89 6.00
C ALA A 69 -0.59 -7.28 5.40
N ALA A 70 -0.22 -6.06 5.80
CA ALA A 70 1.01 -5.41 5.36
C ALA A 70 2.27 -6.07 5.95
N ARG A 71 2.21 -6.53 7.21
CA ARG A 71 3.28 -7.33 7.82
C ARG A 71 3.45 -8.68 7.12
N ASP A 72 2.35 -9.35 6.79
CA ASP A 72 2.37 -10.61 6.03
C ASP A 72 2.98 -10.39 4.64
N ALA A 73 2.60 -9.31 3.95
CA ALA A 73 3.18 -8.96 2.66
C ALA A 73 4.70 -8.74 2.75
N VAL A 74 5.19 -8.07 3.81
CA VAL A 74 6.63 -7.92 4.07
C VAL A 74 7.31 -9.26 4.31
N ALA A 75 6.74 -10.10 5.18
CA ALA A 75 7.32 -11.40 5.56
C ALA A 75 7.38 -12.39 4.39
N LEU A 76 6.37 -12.36 3.52
CA LEU A 76 6.23 -13.31 2.42
C LEU A 76 6.83 -12.79 1.10
N CYS A 77 7.37 -11.57 1.06
CA CYS A 77 8.01 -11.03 -0.14
C CYS A 77 9.29 -11.83 -0.47
N PRO A 78 9.33 -12.62 -1.56
CA PRO A 78 10.47 -13.49 -1.86
C PRO A 78 11.74 -12.73 -2.25
N ARG A 79 11.61 -11.43 -2.53
CA ARG A 79 12.73 -10.53 -2.87
C ARG A 79 13.15 -9.64 -1.70
N ALA A 80 12.47 -9.71 -0.56
CA ALA A 80 12.64 -8.78 0.55
C ALA A 80 12.57 -7.30 0.13
N ALA A 81 11.74 -7.00 -0.88
CA ALA A 81 11.61 -5.67 -1.46
C ALA A 81 10.66 -4.76 -0.67
N LEU A 82 9.98 -5.26 0.35
CA LEU A 82 8.97 -4.53 1.11
C LEU A 82 9.46 -4.23 2.52
N ARG A 83 9.12 -3.04 3.04
CA ARG A 83 9.38 -2.67 4.43
C ARG A 83 8.18 -1.94 5.00
N LEU A 84 7.82 -2.21 6.25
CA LEU A 84 6.80 -1.45 6.96
C LEU A 84 7.49 -0.40 7.86
N ARG A 85 7.09 0.87 7.75
CA ARG A 85 7.65 2.01 8.49
C ARG A 85 6.55 2.63 9.35
N GLY A 86 6.79 2.83 10.64
CA GLY A 86 5.75 3.28 11.57
C GLY A 86 4.79 2.15 11.96
N GLY A 87 4.19 2.27 13.15
CA GLY A 87 3.41 1.23 13.80
C GLY A 87 4.13 0.65 15.00
N SER A 88 4.13 1.40 16.11
CA SER A 88 4.41 0.92 17.46
C SER A 88 3.16 0.28 18.06
#